data_AF-A0A3B9VKS1-F1
#
_entry.id   AF-A0A3B9VKS1-F1
#
_cell.length_a   1.000
_cell.length_b   1.000
_cell.length_c   1.000
_cell.angle_alpha   90.00
_cell.angle_beta   90.00
_cell.angle_gamma   90.00
#
_symmetry.space_group_name_H-M   'P 1'
#
loop_
_entity.id
_entity.type
_entity.pdbx_description
1 polymer ?
#
loop_
_entity_poly.entity_id
_entity_poly.type
_entity_poly.pdbx_seq_one_letter_code
_entity_poly.pdbx_strand_id
1 'polypeptide(L)'
;LERARVEKRAQIEIKESLEHFPSTLPARRHSPFSAWVSISVGCNNTCTFCIVPALRGREKDRSSDEILSEIRALVSDGVIEITLLGQNVNAYGVDFGDRAAFAKLLRACGEIEGLERVRFMSPHPRDFTDDVIQAMAETKNVMPHLHMPLQSG
;
A
#
# COMPACT_ATOMS: atom_id res chain seq x y z
N LEU A 1 1.98 16.04 -20.36
CA LEU A 1 2.43 17.26 -21.07
C LEU A 1 3.32 16.97 -22.30
N GLU A 2 4.28 16.04 -22.23
CA GLU A 2 5.13 15.68 -23.40
C GLU A 2 4.35 15.10 -24.59
N ARG A 3 3.40 14.18 -24.37
CA ARG A 3 2.56 13.60 -25.45
C ARG A 3 1.76 14.64 -26.24
N ALA A 4 1.15 15.61 -25.55
CA ALA A 4 0.40 16.71 -26.20
C ALA A 4 1.30 17.56 -27.11
N ARG A 5 2.59 17.72 -26.75
CA ARG A 5 3.57 18.48 -27.52
C ARG A 5 4.00 17.75 -28.80
N VAL A 6 4.04 16.41 -28.75
CA VAL A 6 4.39 15.55 -29.89
C VAL A 6 3.20 15.40 -30.85
N GLU A 7 1.99 15.21 -30.32
CA GLU A 7 0.82 14.81 -31.13
C GLU A 7 0.00 16.01 -31.65
N LYS A 8 0.31 17.25 -31.23
CA LYS A 8 -0.39 18.49 -31.62
C LYS A 8 -1.93 18.40 -31.53
N ARG A 9 -2.43 17.64 -30.56
CA ARG A 9 -3.86 17.50 -30.28
C ARG A 9 -4.15 17.94 -28.85
N ALA A 10 -5.28 18.60 -28.65
CA ALA A 10 -5.77 18.94 -27.33
C ALA A 10 -6.07 17.64 -26.58
N GLN A 11 -5.37 17.44 -25.46
CA GLN A 11 -5.59 16.31 -24.57
C GLN A 11 -6.47 16.82 -23.42
N ILE A 12 -7.63 16.20 -23.24
CA ILE A 12 -8.52 16.44 -22.09
C ILE A 12 -8.29 15.26 -21.15
N GLU A 13 -7.64 15.53 -20.02
CA GLU A 13 -7.49 14.54 -18.95
C GLU A 13 -8.69 14.73 -18.01
N ILE A 14 -9.62 13.77 -18.01
CA ILE A 14 -10.87 13.86 -17.26
C ILE A 14 -10.56 13.69 -15.78
N LYS A 15 -11.00 14.64 -14.95
CA LYS A 15 -10.77 14.66 -13.49
C LYS A 15 -11.13 13.34 -12.77
N GLU A 16 -12.10 12.57 -13.29
CA GLU A 16 -12.48 11.26 -12.76
C GLU A 16 -11.32 10.24 -12.73
N SER A 17 -10.38 10.28 -13.69
CA SER A 17 -9.20 9.40 -13.67
C SER A 17 -8.16 9.79 -12.62
N LEU A 18 -8.33 10.94 -11.96
CA LEU A 18 -7.56 11.40 -10.80
C LEU A 18 -8.32 11.21 -9.48
N GLU A 19 -9.63 10.94 -9.52
CA GLU A 19 -10.44 10.66 -8.32
C GLU A 19 -10.28 9.21 -7.84
N HIS A 20 -9.96 8.29 -8.76
CA HIS A 20 -9.57 6.93 -8.44
C HIS A 20 -8.04 6.81 -8.55
N PHE A 21 -7.38 6.39 -7.47
CA PHE A 21 -5.92 6.33 -7.35
C PHE A 21 -5.26 5.70 -8.58
N PRO A 22 -4.51 6.47 -9.40
CA PRO A 22 -3.73 5.86 -10.46
C PRO A 22 -2.43 5.35 -9.85
N SER A 23 -2.42 4.09 -9.41
CA SER A 23 -1.17 3.32 -9.30
C SER A 23 -0.46 3.17 -10.66
N THR A 24 -1.12 3.58 -11.74
CA THR A 24 -0.69 3.54 -13.13
C THR A 24 0.19 4.71 -13.57
N LEU A 25 0.44 5.70 -12.70
CA LEU A 25 1.37 6.77 -13.03
C LEU A 25 2.82 6.23 -13.06
N PRO A 26 3.66 6.65 -14.02
CA PRO A 26 5.05 6.19 -14.09
C PRO A 26 5.82 6.56 -12.82
N ALA A 27 6.14 5.56 -11.99
CA ALA A 27 6.94 5.76 -10.79
C ALA A 27 8.43 5.76 -11.15
N ARG A 28 9.12 6.88 -10.91
CA ARG A 28 10.59 6.93 -11.02
C ARG A 28 11.19 6.32 -9.75
N ARG A 29 11.68 5.08 -9.85
CA ARG A 29 12.27 4.35 -8.72
C ARG A 29 13.65 4.92 -8.36
N HIS A 30 13.89 5.18 -7.08
CA HIS A 30 15.21 5.62 -6.57
C HIS A 30 16.19 4.46 -6.40
N SER A 31 15.67 3.26 -6.13
CA SER A 31 16.46 2.03 -6.01
C SER A 31 15.97 1.02 -7.06
N PRO A 32 16.88 0.31 -7.75
CA PRO A 32 16.49 -0.74 -8.69
C PRO A 32 15.93 -1.99 -7.98
N PHE A 33 16.21 -2.17 -6.69
CA PHE A 33 15.90 -3.41 -5.95
C PHE A 33 14.79 -3.26 -4.90
N SER A 34 14.28 -2.03 -4.66
CA SER A 34 13.26 -1.73 -3.65
C SER A 34 12.12 -0.91 -4.25
N ALA A 35 10.88 -1.24 -3.90
CA ALA A 35 9.69 -0.54 -4.35
C ALA A 35 8.65 -0.33 -3.24
N TRP A 36 7.81 0.69 -3.44
CA TRP A 36 6.82 1.15 -2.49
C TRP A 36 5.44 0.95 -3.12
N VAL A 37 4.58 0.16 -2.48
CA VAL A 37 3.26 -0.20 -3.04
C VAL A 37 2.19 0.31 -2.08
N SER A 38 1.40 1.27 -2.54
CA SER A 38 0.25 1.78 -1.77
C SER A 38 -0.88 0.76 -1.83
N ILE A 39 -1.43 0.36 -0.68
CA ILE A 39 -2.54 -0.61 -0.59
C ILE A 39 -3.87 0.05 -0.24
N SER A 40 -3.82 1.23 0.37
CA SER A 40 -4.99 2.03 0.71
C SER A 40 -4.68 3.53 0.71
N VAL A 41 -5.74 4.34 0.64
CA VAL A 41 -5.72 5.79 0.87
C VAL A 41 -6.78 6.17 1.89
N GLY A 42 -6.54 7.25 2.62
CA GLY A 42 -7.49 7.81 3.55
C GLY A 42 -7.38 7.10 4.89
N CYS A 43 -8.16 7.56 5.85
CA CYS A 43 -8.15 6.96 7.18
C CYS A 43 -9.48 7.21 7.87
N ASN A 44 -10.02 6.18 8.49
CA ASN A 44 -11.24 6.28 9.28
C ASN A 44 -10.98 6.62 10.77
N ASN A 45 -9.72 6.84 11.16
CA ASN A 45 -9.36 7.14 12.55
C ASN A 45 -9.63 8.60 12.91
N THR A 46 -10.18 8.81 14.10
CA THR A 46 -10.45 10.13 14.66
C THR A 46 -9.35 10.58 15.62
N CYS A 47 -8.09 10.51 15.17
CA CYS A 47 -6.96 10.97 15.97
C CYS A 47 -7.02 12.50 16.11
N THR A 48 -6.97 13.02 17.35
CA THR A 48 -7.22 14.44 17.65
C THR A 48 -6.27 15.42 16.97
N PHE A 49 -5.05 14.98 16.66
CA PHE A 49 -4.01 15.76 15.99
C PHE A 49 -3.96 15.55 14.47
N CYS A 50 -4.69 14.56 13.93
CA CYS A 50 -4.48 14.08 12.57
C CYS A 50 -5.41 14.78 11.59
N ILE A 51 -4.81 15.48 10.62
CA ILE A 51 -5.55 16.17 9.54
C ILE A 51 -5.97 15.24 8.40
N VAL A 52 -5.47 13.99 8.38
CA VAL A 52 -5.64 13.05 7.26
C VAL A 52 -7.11 12.85 6.85
N PRO A 53 -8.08 12.59 7.76
CA PRO A 53 -9.46 12.38 7.37
C PRO A 53 -10.08 13.58 6.61
N ALA A 54 -9.63 14.80 6.91
CA ALA A 54 -10.12 16.01 6.25
C ALA A 54 -9.51 16.22 4.84
N LEU A 55 -8.26 15.79 4.63
CA LEU A 55 -7.54 16.02 3.35
C LEU A 55 -7.57 14.84 2.39
N ARG A 56 -7.55 13.61 2.92
CA ARG A 56 -7.50 12.37 2.14
C ARG A 56 -8.82 11.62 2.13
N GLY A 57 -9.80 12.10 2.89
CA GLY A 57 -11.13 11.50 2.97
C GLY A 57 -11.15 10.19 3.76
N ARG A 58 -12.27 9.48 3.60
CA ARG A 58 -12.49 8.15 4.19
C ARG A 58 -11.56 7.14 3.54
N GLU A 59 -11.27 6.09 4.31
CA GLU A 59 -10.42 5.01 3.83
C GLU A 59 -11.01 4.33 2.60
N LYS A 60 -10.15 4.06 1.63
CA LYS A 60 -10.40 3.32 0.40
C LYS A 60 -9.27 2.35 0.16
N ASP A 61 -9.63 1.07 0.16
CA ASP A 61 -8.70 -0.03 -0.03
C ASP A 61 -8.63 -0.41 -1.51
N ARG A 62 -7.43 -0.70 -2.00
CA ARG A 62 -7.26 -1.32 -3.32
C ARG A 62 -7.62 -2.80 -3.25
N SER A 63 -7.92 -3.41 -4.40
CA SER A 63 -8.12 -4.86 -4.43
C SER A 63 -6.80 -5.61 -4.17
N SER A 64 -6.87 -6.76 -3.48
CA SER A 64 -5.69 -7.59 -3.25
C SER A 64 -5.07 -8.08 -4.56
N ASP A 65 -5.89 -8.36 -5.56
CA ASP A 65 -5.45 -8.89 -6.85
C ASP A 65 -4.65 -7.85 -7.63
N GLU A 66 -5.08 -6.58 -7.63
CA GLU A 66 -4.31 -5.48 -8.22
C GLU A 66 -2.98 -5.26 -7.50
N ILE A 67 -3.00 -5.28 -6.15
CA ILE A 67 -1.78 -5.11 -5.34
C ILE A 67 -0.79 -6.24 -5.65
N LEU A 68 -1.23 -7.50 -5.61
CA LEU A 68 -0.37 -8.65 -5.84
C LEU A 68 0.13 -8.72 -7.29
N SER A 69 -0.68 -8.28 -8.26
CA SER A 69 -0.27 -8.18 -9.66
C SER A 69 0.80 -7.11 -9.86
N GLU A 70 0.66 -5.94 -9.22
CA GLU A 70 1.68 -4.89 -9.22
C GLU A 70 2.98 -5.38 -8.57
N ILE A 71 2.88 -6.05 -7.42
CA ILE A 71 4.04 -6.64 -6.74
C ILE A 71 4.76 -7.65 -7.65
N ARG A 72 4.02 -8.57 -8.29
CA ARG A 72 4.61 -9.54 -9.21
C ARG A 72 5.32 -8.87 -10.39
N ALA A 73 4.72 -7.83 -10.96
CA ALA A 73 5.35 -7.06 -12.03
C ALA A 73 6.67 -6.41 -11.55
N LEU A 74 6.67 -5.80 -10.36
CA LEU A 74 7.88 -5.22 -9.76
C LEU A 74 8.96 -6.28 -9.51
N VAL A 75 8.59 -7.45 -9.02
CA VAL A 75 9.54 -8.57 -8.81
C VAL A 75 10.11 -9.06 -10.13
N SER A 76 9.30 -9.15 -11.20
CA SER A 76 9.80 -9.49 -12.54
C SER A 76 10.76 -8.44 -13.12
N ASP A 77 10.64 -7.18 -12.68
CA ASP A 77 11.58 -6.09 -13.00
C ASP A 77 12.89 -6.14 -12.18
N GLY A 78 13.04 -7.12 -11.26
CA GLY A 78 14.22 -7.28 -10.41
C GLY A 78 14.11 -6.65 -9.01
N VAL A 79 12.91 -6.23 -8.59
CA VAL A 79 12.68 -5.78 -7.21
C VAL A 79 12.64 -6.99 -6.28
N ILE A 80 13.44 -6.94 -5.21
CA ILE A 80 13.51 -8.00 -4.19
C ILE A 80 12.92 -7.56 -2.84
N GLU A 81 12.68 -6.26 -2.67
CA GLU A 81 12.10 -5.69 -1.45
C GLU A 81 10.91 -4.78 -1.76
N ILE A 82 9.81 -4.99 -1.03
CA ILE A 82 8.62 -4.15 -1.11
C ILE A 82 8.23 -3.60 0.25
N THR A 83 7.84 -2.32 0.27
CA THR A 83 7.19 -1.69 1.43
C THR A 83 5.74 -1.37 1.09
N LEU A 84 4.81 -1.97 1.84
CA LEU A 84 3.38 -1.68 1.76
C LEU A 84 3.06 -0.38 2.49
N LEU A 85 2.22 0.45 1.87
CA LEU A 85 1.88 1.78 2.37
C LEU A 85 0.38 2.01 2.47
N GLY A 86 -0.03 2.62 3.58
CA GLY A 86 -1.33 3.22 3.81
C GLY A 86 -1.22 4.27 4.91
N GLN A 87 -2.22 5.13 5.09
CA GLN A 87 -2.22 6.03 6.25
C GLN A 87 -2.46 5.28 7.56
N ASN A 88 -3.22 4.17 7.49
CA ASN A 88 -3.35 3.17 8.54
C ASN A 88 -3.23 1.79 7.88
N VAL A 89 -2.00 1.31 7.68
CA VAL A 89 -1.75 0.17 6.77
C VAL A 89 -2.41 -1.13 7.23
N ASN A 90 -2.51 -1.36 8.54
CA ASN A 90 -3.10 -2.56 9.13
C ASN A 90 -4.62 -2.48 9.31
N ALA A 91 -5.27 -1.38 8.90
CA ALA A 91 -6.73 -1.33 8.73
C ALA A 91 -7.19 -1.80 7.34
N TYR A 92 -6.25 -2.14 6.44
CA TYR A 92 -6.57 -2.62 5.10
C TYR A 92 -7.61 -3.76 5.13
N GLY A 93 -8.69 -3.56 4.39
CA GLY A 93 -9.85 -4.45 4.30
C GLY A 93 -11.09 -3.94 5.01
N VAL A 94 -11.00 -2.81 5.72
CA VAL A 94 -12.17 -2.15 6.32
C VAL A 94 -13.17 -1.66 5.27
N ASP A 95 -12.74 -1.18 4.09
CA ASP A 95 -13.68 -0.67 3.07
C ASP A 95 -14.55 -1.78 2.46
N PHE A 96 -14.03 -3.01 2.37
CA PHE A 96 -14.74 -4.18 1.85
C PHE A 96 -15.13 -5.22 2.91
N GLY A 97 -14.99 -4.89 4.20
CA GLY A 97 -15.54 -5.65 5.33
C GLY A 97 -14.76 -6.89 5.77
N ASP A 98 -13.49 -7.04 5.39
CA ASP A 98 -12.63 -8.16 5.81
C ASP A 98 -11.48 -7.68 6.70
N ARG A 99 -11.67 -7.80 8.01
CA ARG A 99 -10.66 -7.37 9.01
C ARG A 99 -9.37 -8.19 8.97
N ALA A 100 -9.40 -9.40 8.40
CA ALA A 100 -8.22 -10.25 8.27
C ALA A 100 -7.46 -10.01 6.95
N ALA A 101 -7.93 -9.09 6.09
CA ALA A 101 -7.39 -8.90 4.76
C ALA A 101 -5.92 -8.49 4.78
N PHE A 102 -5.49 -7.65 5.74
CA PHE A 102 -4.08 -7.28 5.84
C PHE A 102 -3.17 -8.48 6.15
N ALA A 103 -3.56 -9.32 7.12
CA ALA A 103 -2.82 -10.54 7.45
C ALA A 103 -2.81 -11.55 6.29
N LYS A 104 -3.91 -11.67 5.53
CA LYS A 104 -3.98 -12.48 4.31
C LYS A 104 -3.07 -11.93 3.22
N LEU A 105 -3.02 -10.61 3.05
CA LEU A 105 -2.16 -9.94 2.08
C LEU A 105 -0.68 -10.18 2.40
N LEU A 106 -0.28 -10.06 3.66
CA LEU A 106 1.09 -10.38 4.10
C LEU A 106 1.48 -11.82 3.74
N ARG A 107 0.62 -12.80 4.07
CA ARG A 107 0.84 -14.21 3.71
C ARG A 107 0.90 -14.41 2.20
N ALA A 108 0.02 -13.77 1.44
CA ALA A 108 0.00 -13.85 -0.01
C ALA A 108 1.27 -13.28 -0.66
N CYS A 109 1.86 -12.23 -0.08
CA CYS A 109 3.19 -11.75 -0.49
C CYS A 109 4.29 -12.78 -0.21
N GLY A 110 4.13 -13.61 0.82
CA GLY A 110 5.00 -14.75 1.14
C GLY A 110 5.10 -15.80 0.04
N GLU A 111 4.04 -15.95 -0.75
CA GLU A 111 3.97 -16.94 -1.84
C GLU A 111 4.56 -16.43 -3.16
N ILE A 112 5.05 -15.19 -3.21
CA ILE A 112 5.60 -14.60 -4.43
C ILE A 112 7.08 -14.98 -4.56
N GLU A 113 7.36 -15.85 -5.52
CA GLU A 113 8.73 -16.24 -5.88
C GLU A 113 9.56 -15.01 -6.28
N GLY A 114 10.78 -14.92 -5.73
CA GLY A 114 11.69 -13.79 -5.96
C GLY A 114 11.50 -12.60 -5.01
N LEU A 115 10.38 -12.52 -4.27
CA LEU A 115 10.17 -11.47 -3.27
C LEU A 115 10.85 -11.85 -1.94
N GLU A 116 12.03 -11.30 -1.71
CA GLU A 116 12.83 -11.63 -0.51
C GLU A 116 12.37 -10.91 0.75
N ARG A 117 11.85 -9.68 0.63
CA ARG A 117 11.54 -8.81 1.78
C ARG A 117 10.25 -8.04 1.59
N VAL A 118 9.38 -8.12 2.60
CA VAL A 118 8.15 -7.36 2.72
C VAL A 118 8.21 -6.58 4.02
N ARG A 119 8.02 -5.27 3.90
CA ARG A 119 7.87 -4.33 5.02
C ARG A 119 6.54 -3.62 4.90
N PHE A 120 6.12 -2.96 5.96
CA PHE A 120 4.99 -2.04 5.93
C PHE A 120 5.25 -0.87 6.87
N MET A 121 4.61 0.26 6.59
CA MET A 121 4.76 1.48 7.37
C MET A 121 3.42 2.05 7.80
N SER A 122 3.46 2.82 8.89
CA SER A 122 2.29 3.45 9.50
C SER A 122 1.17 2.49 9.98
N PRO A 123 1.47 1.35 10.64
CA PRO A 123 0.45 0.65 11.42
C PRO A 123 -0.07 1.51 12.57
N HIS A 124 -1.35 1.39 12.87
CA HIS A 124 -1.96 1.98 14.04
C HIS A 124 -2.05 0.93 15.19
N PRO A 125 -1.60 1.26 16.42
CA PRO A 125 -1.56 0.29 17.53
C PRO A 125 -2.89 -0.39 17.85
N ARG A 126 -4.00 0.36 17.75
CA ARG A 126 -5.36 -0.16 18.00
C ARG A 126 -5.76 -1.27 17.04
N ASP A 127 -5.28 -1.21 15.80
CA ASP A 127 -5.68 -2.11 14.72
C ASP A 127 -4.64 -3.23 14.55
N PHE A 128 -3.70 -3.36 15.49
CA PHE A 128 -2.63 -4.36 15.44
C PHE A 128 -3.07 -5.63 16.15
N THR A 129 -3.72 -6.51 15.39
CA THR A 129 -4.38 -7.72 15.86
C THR A 129 -3.44 -8.93 15.86
N ASP A 130 -3.82 -9.98 16.60
CA ASP A 130 -3.02 -11.21 16.74
C ASP A 130 -2.74 -11.91 15.40
N ASP A 131 -3.67 -11.84 14.44
CA ASP A 131 -3.49 -12.44 13.11
C ASP A 131 -2.41 -11.73 12.28
N VAL A 132 -2.23 -10.41 12.46
CA VAL A 132 -1.12 -9.65 11.86
C VAL A 132 0.21 -10.04 12.51
N ILE A 133 0.24 -10.16 13.84
CA ILE A 133 1.44 -10.64 14.58
C ILE A 133 1.83 -12.03 14.08
N GLN A 134 0.85 -12.94 13.99
CA GLN A 134 1.05 -14.29 13.51
C GLN A 134 1.53 -14.31 12.06
N ALA A 135 0.92 -13.50 11.18
CA ALA A 135 1.36 -13.39 9.79
C ALA A 135 2.82 -12.92 9.68
N MET A 136 3.24 -11.95 10.49
CA MET A 136 4.65 -11.52 10.53
C MET A 136 5.59 -12.63 11.03
N ALA A 137 5.17 -13.41 12.02
CA ALA A 137 6.00 -14.48 12.59
C ALA A 137 6.15 -15.69 11.64
N GLU A 138 5.08 -16.04 10.93
CA GLU A 138 5.01 -17.25 10.10
C GLU A 138 5.45 -17.01 8.65
N THR A 139 5.30 -15.79 8.13
CA THR A 139 5.59 -15.49 6.73
C THR A 139 7.06 -15.10 6.56
N LYS A 140 7.86 -16.01 6.01
CA LYS A 140 9.33 -15.92 5.96
C LYS A 140 9.89 -14.60 5.40
N ASN A 141 9.28 -14.03 4.37
CA ASN A 141 9.75 -12.80 3.75
C ASN A 141 9.17 -11.52 4.39
N VAL A 142 8.23 -11.63 5.33
CA VAL A 142 7.75 -10.49 6.13
C VAL A 142 8.80 -10.20 7.19
N MET A 143 9.35 -8.98 7.15
CA MET A 143 10.48 -8.62 7.98
C MET A 143 10.06 -8.45 9.45
N PRO A 144 10.88 -8.89 10.42
CA PRO A 144 10.66 -8.66 11.85
C PRO A 144 11.02 -7.21 12.20
N HIS A 145 10.32 -6.27 11.56
CA HIS A 145 10.50 -4.84 11.67
C HIS A 145 9.13 -4.20 11.76
N LEU A 146 8.95 -3.34 12.75
CA LEU A 146 7.68 -2.68 13.00
C LEU A 146 7.87 -1.19 13.20
N HIS A 147 7.42 -0.40 12.23
CA HIS A 147 7.36 1.05 12.34
C HIS A 147 6.10 1.44 13.12
N MET A 148 6.11 1.35 14.46
CA MET A 148 4.93 1.55 15.30
C MET A 148 4.86 2.95 15.93
N PRO A 149 4.12 3.91 15.35
CA PRO A 149 3.96 5.23 15.96
C PRO A 149 2.90 5.20 17.08
N LEU A 150 3.36 5.17 18.34
CA LEU A 150 2.49 5.21 19.53
C LEU A 150 1.85 6.59 19.79
N GLN A 151 2.32 7.64 19.10
CA GLN A 151 1.92 9.04 19.25
C GLN A 151 2.34 9.69 20.57
N SER A 152 1.95 9.08 21.70
CA SER A 152 2.30 9.50 23.06
C SER A 152 2.08 8.32 24.01
N GLY A 153 2.83 8.25 25.11
CA GLY A 153 2.69 7.19 26.11
C GLY A 153 3.66 7.38 27.26
#